data_AF-A0A3C0VZ37-F1
#
_entry.id   AF-A0A3C0VZ37-F1
#
_cell.length_a   1.000
_cell.length_b   1.000
_cell.length_c   1.000
_cell.angle_alpha   90.00
_cell.angle_beta   90.00
_cell.angle_gamma   90.00
#
_symmetry.space_group_name_H-M   'P 1'
#
loop_
_entity.id
_entity.type
_entity.pdbx_description
1 polymer ?
#
loop_
_entity_poly.entity_id
_entity_poly.type
_entity_poly.pdbx_seq_one_letter_code
_entity_poly.pdbx_strand_id
1 'polypeptide(L)' 'WGGATVLPTLLAKRGGYDPFIIGKWHNGKGMLDRSFANGRSVYMGGMANHADFAVQDLKDGEL' A
#
# COMPACT_ATOMS: atom_id res chain seq x y z
N TRP A 1 13.61 -2.45 -8.57
CA TRP A 1 12.83 -2.58 -7.32
C TRP A 1 11.64 -3.47 -7.62
N GLY A 2 11.44 -4.60 -6.93
CA GLY A 2 10.35 -5.52 -7.30
C GLY A 2 10.40 -6.95 -6.76
N GLY A 3 11.56 -7.39 -6.25
CA GLY A 3 11.72 -8.74 -5.69
C GLY A 3 11.69 -8.82 -4.17
N ALA A 4 11.84 -7.69 -3.47
CA ALA A 4 11.88 -7.69 -2.01
C ALA A 4 10.49 -8.02 -1.46
N THR A 5 10.43 -8.98 -0.54
CA THR A 5 9.21 -9.21 0.25
C THR A 5 9.14 -8.13 1.31
N VAL A 6 8.08 -7.33 1.26
CA VAL A 6 7.79 -6.34 2.30
C VAL A 6 7.05 -7.01 3.46
N LEU A 7 7.22 -6.47 4.66
CA LEU A 7 6.68 -7.04 5.90
C LEU A 7 5.17 -7.36 5.83
N PRO A 8 4.28 -6.49 5.30
CA PRO A 8 2.85 -6.79 5.22
C PRO A 8 2.55 -8.07 4.43
N THR A 9 3.17 -8.23 3.25
CA THR A 9 3.04 -9.45 2.44
C THR A 9 3.48 -10.70 3.21
N LEU A 10 4.57 -10.62 3.98
CA LEU A 10 5.05 -11.75 4.77
C LEU A 10 4.06 -12.12 5.88
N LEU A 11 3.55 -11.12 6.61
CA LEU A 11 2.60 -11.30 7.70
C LEU A 11 1.27 -11.88 7.21
N ALA A 12 0.77 -11.41 6.06
CA ALA A 12 -0.41 -12.00 5.42
C ALA A 12 -0.18 -13.46 5.04
N LYS A 13 0.93 -13.76 4.37
CA LYS A 13 1.20 -15.12 3.85
C LYS A 13 1.54 -16.16 4.91
N ARG A 14 2.21 -15.75 5.99
CA ARG A 14 2.77 -16.70 6.98
C ARG A 14 2.23 -16.53 8.39
N GLY A 15 1.70 -15.35 8.72
CA GLY A 15 1.26 -15.03 10.07
C GLY A 15 -0.25 -14.99 10.26
N GLY A 16 -1.04 -15.15 9.19
CA GLY A 16 -2.50 -15.07 9.26
C GLY A 16 -3.02 -13.66 9.60
N TYR A 17 -2.20 -12.64 9.37
CA TYR A 17 -2.60 -11.25 9.56
C TYR A 17 -3.44 -10.77 8.38
N ASP A 18 -4.30 -9.79 8.63
CA ASP A 18 -4.92 -8.95 7.61
C ASP A 18 -4.31 -7.55 7.68
N PRO A 19 -3.25 -7.26 6.89
CA PRO A 19 -2.56 -5.98 6.98
C PRO A 19 -3.42 -4.84 6.42
N PHE A 20 -3.41 -3.72 7.13
CA PHE A 20 -4.13 -2.51 6.77
C PHE A 20 -3.16 -1.33 6.64
N ILE A 21 -3.29 -0.54 5.57
CA ILE A 21 -2.43 0.63 5.33
C ILE A 21 -3.14 1.95 5.61
N ILE A 22 -2.42 2.87 6.26
CA ILE A 22 -2.79 4.29 6.41
C ILE A 22 -1.58 5.15 6.06
N GLY A 23 -1.80 6.23 5.32
CA GLY A 23 -0.75 7.21 5.01
C GLY A 23 0.03 6.87 3.74
N LYS A 24 1.35 7.11 3.75
CA LYS A 24 2.16 7.13 2.52
C LYS A 24 2.68 5.76 2.10
N TRP A 25 2.56 5.46 0.80
CA TRP A 25 3.19 4.34 0.13
C TRP A 25 4.02 4.78 -1.08
N HIS A 26 5.32 4.47 -1.08
CA HIS A 26 6.24 4.84 -2.16
C HIS A 26 6.77 3.65 -2.98
N ASN A 27 6.43 2.40 -2.62
CA ASN A 27 6.97 1.19 -3.27
C ASN A 27 6.24 0.80 -4.56
N GLY A 28 5.33 1.66 -5.04
CA GLY A 28 4.53 1.45 -6.24
C GLY A 28 3.31 0.55 -6.03
N LYS A 29 2.38 0.60 -6.99
CA LYS A 29 1.08 -0.09 -6.92
C LYS A 29 1.21 -1.61 -6.85
N GLY A 30 2.07 -2.22 -7.68
CA GLY A 30 2.23 -3.68 -7.66
C GLY A 30 2.71 -4.25 -6.33
N MET A 31 3.41 -3.46 -5.51
CA MET A 31 3.78 -3.85 -4.14
C MET A 31 2.65 -3.59 -3.15
N LEU A 32 1.84 -2.54 -3.36
CA LEU A 32 0.64 -2.28 -2.57
C LEU A 32 -0.35 -3.45 -2.70
N ASP A 33 -0.65 -3.85 -3.94
CA ASP A 33 -1.63 -4.90 -4.28
C ASP A 33 -1.26 -6.27 -3.66
N ARG A 34 0.05 -6.52 -3.46
CA ARG A 34 0.55 -7.76 -2.82
C ARG A 34 0.58 -7.68 -1.30
N SER A 35 0.41 -6.50 -0.73
CA SER A 35 0.67 -6.19 0.68
C SER A 35 -0.59 -5.94 1.47
N PHE A 36 -1.61 -5.34 0.83
CA PHE A 36 -2.81 -4.86 1.49
C PHE A 36 -4.02 -5.13 0.62
N ALA A 37 -5.10 -5.61 1.23
CA ALA A 37 -6.42 -5.63 0.60
C ALA A 37 -7.22 -4.37 0.96
N ASN A 38 -6.95 -3.80 2.15
CA ASN A 38 -7.70 -2.69 2.71
C ASN A 38 -6.77 -1.60 3.27
N GLY A 39 -7.24 -0.36 3.22
CA GLY A 39 -6.52 0.80 3.74
C GLY A 39 -7.35 2.08 3.66
N ARG A 40 -6.92 3.12 4.35
CA ARG A 40 -7.59 4.43 4.32
C ARG A 40 -6.60 5.57 4.26
N SER A 41 -7.00 6.65 3.59
CA SER A 41 -6.15 7.83 3.40
C SER A 41 -4.76 7.47 2.86
N VAL A 42 -4.73 6.58 1.86
CA VAL A 42 -3.50 6.12 1.23
C VAL A 42 -3.02 7.17 0.25
N TYR A 43 -1.79 7.62 0.48
CA TYR A 43 -1.05 8.49 -0.43
C TYR A 43 -0.06 7.64 -1.22
N MET A 44 -0.32 7.48 -2.52
CA MET A 44 0.60 6.82 -3.45
C MET A 44 1.63 7.81 -3.97
N GLY A 45 2.86 7.74 -3.49
CA GLY A 45 3.92 8.59 -4.00
C GLY A 45 5.09 8.86 -3.05
N GLY A 46 5.85 9.88 -3.42
CA GLY A 46 7.05 10.36 -2.75
C GLY A 46 7.29 11.80 -3.17
N MET A 47 8.24 12.02 -4.09
CA MET A 47 8.40 13.30 -4.80
C MET A 47 7.26 13.46 -5.84
N ALA A 48 6.08 13.87 -5.37
CA ALA A 48 4.95 14.25 -6.19
C ALA A 48 4.68 15.76 -6.05
N ASN A 49 3.87 16.33 -6.93
CA ASN A 49 3.41 17.71 -6.76
C ASN A 49 2.57 17.81 -5.48
N HIS A 50 3.09 18.54 -4.47
CA HIS A 50 2.42 18.70 -3.19
C HIS A 50 1.16 19.57 -3.23
N ALA A 51 0.84 20.20 -4.37
CA ALA A 51 -0.40 20.96 -4.55
C ALA A 51 -1.51 20.17 -5.26
N ASP A 52 -1.21 18.98 -5.81
CA ASP A 52 -2.09 18.25 -6.73
C ASP A 52 -2.10 16.74 -6.43
N PHE A 53 -1.90 16.36 -5.17
CA PHE A 53 -1.92 14.96 -4.78
C PHE A 53 -3.26 14.58 -4.14
N ALA A 54 -3.74 13.38 -4.47
CA ALA A 54 -4.94 12.79 -3.88
C ALA A 54 -4.57 11.76 -2.82
N VAL A 55 -5.39 11.71 -1.77
CA VAL A 55 -5.45 10.57 -0.85
C VAL A 55 -6.70 9.77 -1.16
N GLN A 56 -6.60 8.45 -1.11
CA GLN A 56 -7.69 7.56 -1.50
C GLN A 56 -7.81 6.38 -0.52
N ASP A 57 -9.00 5.81 -0.40
CA ASP A 57 -9.20 4.61 0.41
C ASP A 57 -8.92 3.38 -0.46
N LEU A 58 -8.13 2.43 0.07
CA LEU A 58 -7.92 1.13 -0.56
C LEU A 58 -9.03 0.20 -0.07
N LYS A 59 -9.94 -0.21 -0.96
CA LYS A 59 -11.03 -1.15 -0.63
C LYS A 59 -11.02 -2.31 -1.59
N ASP A 60 -10.97 -3.51 -1.04
CA ASP A 60 -10.98 -4.76 -1.82
C ASP A 60 -9.91 -4.79 -2.94
N GLY A 61 -8.75 -4.17 -2.69
CA GLY A 61 -7.64 -4.08 -3.63
C GLY A 61 -7.72 -2.93 -4.65
N GLU A 62 -8.74 -2.08 -4.59
CA GLU A 62 -8.91 -0.90 -5.45
C GLU A 62 -8.62 0.39 -4.68
N LEU A 63 -7.76 1.24 -5.26
CA LEU A 63 -7.39 2.56 -4.74
C LEU A 63 -8.38 3.63 -5.20
#